data_AF-A0A4S2PCJ6-F1
#
_entry.id   AF-A0A4S2PCJ6-F1
#
_cell.length_a   1.000
_cell.length_b   1.000
_cell.length_c   1.000
_cell.angle_alpha   90.00
_cell.angle_beta   90.00
_cell.angle_gamma   90.00
#
_symmetry.space_group_name_H-M   'P 1'
#
loop_
_entity.id
_entity.type
_entity.pdbx_description
1 polymer ?
#
loop_
_entity_poly.entity_id
_entity_poly.type
_entity_poly.pdbx_seq_one_letter_code
_entity_poly.pdbx_strand_id
1 'polypeptide(L)' 'MHCRQATRIISDSHERPLTLQEKVGLRLHLVTCPHCRNFKQNCGELSQLMKEFAKNSKK' A
#
# COMPACT_ATOMS: atom_id res chain seq x y z
N MET A 1 15.67 3.42 -3.50
CA MET A 1 14.35 3.57 -4.18
C MET A 1 13.87 5.00 -4.07
N HIS A 2 13.20 5.52 -5.11
CA HIS A 2 12.55 6.83 -5.08
C HIS A 2 11.04 6.69 -4.86
N CYS A 3 10.34 7.79 -4.56
CA CYS A 3 8.91 7.79 -4.23
C CYS A 3 8.06 7.08 -5.28
N ARG A 4 8.31 7.27 -6.58
CA ARG A 4 7.57 6.58 -7.66
C ARG A 4 7.67 5.06 -7.59
N GLN A 5 8.83 4.53 -7.22
CA GLN A 5 9.02 3.09 -7.05
C GLN A 5 8.33 2.61 -5.76
N ALA A 6 8.38 3.41 -4.69
CA ALA A 6 7.71 3.12 -3.44
C ALA A 6 6.19 3.04 -3.60
N THR A 7 5.58 4.03 -4.26
CA THR A 7 4.13 4.05 -4.51
C THR A 7 3.70 2.90 -5.40
N ARG A 8 4.50 2.52 -6.40
CA ARG A 8 4.26 1.31 -7.20
C ARG A 8 4.25 0.04 -6.34
N ILE A 9 5.28 -0.18 -5.52
CA ILE A 9 5.35 -1.36 -4.64
C ILE A 9 4.20 -1.37 -3.63
N ILE A 10 3.80 -0.20 -3.11
CA ILE A 10 2.62 -0.07 -2.24
C ILE A 10 1.37 -0.53 -2.99
N SER A 11 1.12 -0.04 -4.21
CA SER A 11 -0.02 -0.46 -5.04
C SER A 11 0.01 -1.97 -5.32
N ASP A 12 1.15 -2.48 -5.79
CA ASP A 12 1.35 -3.90 -6.10
C ASP A 12 1.02 -4.79 -4.88
N SER A 13 1.25 -4.32 -3.65
CA SER A 13 0.96 -5.10 -2.44
C SER A 13 -0.53 -5.41 -2.21
N HIS A 14 -1.43 -4.69 -2.89
CA HIS A 14 -2.87 -4.95 -2.88
C HIS A 14 -3.30 -5.96 -3.95
N GLU A 15 -2.47 -6.22 -4.96
CA GLU A 15 -2.79 -7.08 -6.10
C GLU A 15 -2.00 -8.40 -6.06
N ARG A 16 -0.77 -8.36 -5.52
CA ARG A 16 0.14 -9.51 -5.43
C ARG A 16 0.95 -9.52 -4.14
N PRO A 17 1.44 -10.69 -3.71
CA PRO A 17 2.44 -10.74 -2.66
C PRO A 17 3.74 -10.04 -3.11
N LEU A 18 4.31 -9.27 -2.19
CA LEU A 18 5.64 -8.67 -2.36
C LEU A 18 6.75 -9.67 -2.03
N THR A 19 7.84 -9.59 -2.78
CA THR A 19 9.10 -10.29 -2.46
C THR A 19 9.73 -9.74 -1.19
N LEU A 20 10.62 -10.52 -0.56
CA LEU A 20 11.34 -10.06 0.64
C LEU A 20 12.16 -8.79 0.38
N GLN A 21 12.81 -8.71 -0.78
CA GLN A 21 13.58 -7.53 -1.18
C GLN A 21 12.70 -6.28 -1.31
N GLU A 22 11.52 -6.41 -1.93
CA GLU A 22 10.55 -5.31 -2.04
C GLU A 22 10.06 -4.85 -0.67
N LYS A 23 9.75 -5.78 0.24
CA LYS A 23 9.32 -5.46 1.60
C LYS A 23 10.39 -4.71 2.38
N VAL A 24 11.64 -5.18 2.35
CA VAL A 24 12.76 -4.55 3.06
C VAL A 24 13.07 -3.17 2.47
N GLY A 25 13.17 -3.06 1.15
CA GLY A 25 13.40 -1.78 0.47
C GLY A 25 12.31 -0.77 0.82
N LEU A 26 11.05 -1.16 0.67
CA LEU A 26 9.90 -0.30 1.00
C LEU A 26 9.95 0.13 2.47
N ARG A 27 10.20 -0.78 3.41
CA ARG A 27 10.28 -0.43 4.83
C ARG A 27 11.35 0.64 5.10
N LEU A 28 12.53 0.50 4.51
CA LEU A 28 13.62 1.49 4.65
C LEU A 28 13.22 2.86 4.10
N HIS A 29 12.57 2.92 2.94
CA HIS A 29 12.10 4.18 2.38
C HIS A 29 10.97 4.82 3.21
N LEU A 30 10.08 4.00 3.77
CA LEU A 30 9.01 4.49 4.62
C LEU A 30 9.53 5.08 5.93
N VAL A 31 10.72 4.75 6.42
CA VAL A 31 11.32 5.42 7.58
C VAL A 31 11.62 6.89 7.27
N THR A 32 12.11 7.18 6.05
CA THR A 32 12.61 8.52 5.69
C THR A 32 11.59 9.37 4.94
N CYS A 33 10.56 8.78 4.33
CA CYS A 33 9.57 9.52 3.54
C CYS A 33 8.17 9.50 4.18
N PRO A 34 7.72 10.59 4.84
CA PRO A 34 6.38 10.68 5.41
C PRO A 34 5.27 10.60 4.36
N HIS A 35 5.52 11.11 3.14
CA HIS A 35 4.49 11.15 2.09
C HIS A 35 4.16 9.73 1.61
N CYS A 36 5.17 8.88 1.44
CA CYS A 36 4.95 7.48 1.09
C CYS A 36 4.29 6.68 2.24
N ARG A 37 4.53 7.06 3.50
CA ARG A 37 3.79 6.47 4.65
C ARG A 37 2.31 6.78 4.58
N ASN A 38 1.97 8.06 4.37
CA ASN A 38 0.58 8.51 4.24
C ASN A 38 -0.08 7.84 3.04
N PHE A 39 0.60 7.77 1.89
CA PHE A 39 0.09 7.06 0.72
C PHE A 39 -0.24 5.58 1.02
N LYS A 40 0.68 4.86 1.68
CA LYS A 40 0.43 3.48 2.12
C LYS A 40 -0.78 3.35 3.04
N GLN A 41 -0.96 4.29 3.96
CA GLN A 41 -2.12 4.31 4.85
C GLN A 41 -3.41 4.54 4.06
N ASN A 42 -3.45 5.55 3.20
CA ASN A 42 -4.62 5.88 2.38
C ASN A 42 -5.04 4.70 1.48
N CYS A 43 -4.09 4.00 0.85
CA CYS A 43 -4.39 2.79 0.07
C CYS A 43 -5.00 1.68 0.94
N GLY A 44 -4.51 1.51 2.17
CA GLY A 44 -5.07 0.59 3.15
C GLY A 44 -6.53 0.92 3.51
N GLU A 45 -6.79 2.17 3.87
CA GLU A 45 -8.12 2.68 4.22
C GLU A 45 -9.10 2.56 3.04
N LEU A 46 -8.68 2.96 1.84
CA LEU A 46 -9.49 2.82 0.62
C LEU A 46 -9.84 1.34 0.35
N SER A 47 -8.86 0.44 0.48
CA SER A 47 -9.08 -1.00 0.28
C SER A 47 -10.08 -1.56 1.28
N GLN A 48 -10.03 -1.11 2.54
CA GLN A 48 -10.97 -1.52 3.57
C GLN A 48 -12.38 -1.00 3.27
N LEU A 49 -12.52 0.30 2.96
CA LEU A 49 -13.79 0.92 2.61
C LEU A 49 -14.47 0.22 1.43
N MET A 50 -13.70 -0.12 0.38
CA MET A 50 -14.23 -0.83 -0.78
C MET A 50 -14.70 -2.25 -0.43
N LYS A 51 -14.00 -2.95 0.45
CA LYS A 51 -14.43 -4.29 0.94
C LYS A 51 -15.70 -4.20 1.78
N GLU A 52 -15.81 -3.19 2.64
CA GLU A 52 -17.01 -2.93 3.44
C GLU A 52 -18.21 -2.59 2.56
N PHE A 53 -18.01 -1.72 1.56
CA PHE A 53 -19.02 -1.40 0.56
C PHE A 53 -19.51 -2.67 -0.16
N ALA A 54 -18.60 -3.47 -0.71
CA ALA A 54 -18.95 -4.70 -1.41
C ALA A 54 -19.65 -5.75 -0.51
N LYS A 55 -19.37 -5.75 0.79
CA LYS A 55 -20.07 -6.59 1.77
C LYS A 55 -21.48 -6.09 2.03
N ASN A 56 -21.65 -4.78 2.19
CA ASN A 56 -22.96 -4.16 2.46
C ASN A 56 -23.89 -4.20 1.24
N SER A 57 -23.37 -4.11 0.01
CA SER A 57 -24.17 -4.21 -1.22
C SER A 57 -24.72 -5.62 -1.50
N LYS A 58 -24.26 -6.66 -0.79
CA LYS A 58 -24.75 -8.04 -0.93
C LYS A 58 -25.83 -8.40 0.10
N LYS A 59 -26.22 -7.45 0.96
CA LYS A 59 -27.27 -7.58 1.96
C LYS A 59 -28.55 -6.91 1.45
#